data_AF-A0A810AUP0-F1
#
_entry.id   AF-A0A810AUP0-F1
#
_cell.length_a   1.000
_cell.length_b   1.000
_cell.length_c   1.000
_cell.angle_alpha   90.00
_cell.angle_beta   90.00
_cell.angle_gamma   90.00
#
_symmetry.space_group_name_H-M   'P 1'
#
loop_
_entity.id
_entity.type
_entity.pdbx_description
1 polymer ?
#
loop_
_entity_poly.entity_id
_entity_poly.type
_entity_poly.pdbx_seq_one_letter_code
_entity_poly.pdbx_strand_id
1 'polypeptide(L)' 'MRPADLWVYGHTHESDDTVIGATRVASNAKGYGPWMPQQRTWDNRSFDPNLINEI' A
#
# COMPACT_ATOMS: atom_id res chain seq x y z
N MET A 1 27.84 0.14 2.17
CA MET A 1 26.56 0.82 2.47
C MET A 1 25.64 -0.18 3.15
N ARG A 2 24.77 0.26 4.06
CA ARG A 2 23.71 -0.58 4.63
C ARG A 2 22.43 -0.36 3.81
N PRO A 3 21.62 -1.40 3.57
CA PRO A 3 20.31 -1.23 2.94
C PRO A 3 19.39 -0.39 3.83
N ALA A 4 18.34 0.19 3.26
CA ALA A 4 17.32 0.89 4.05
C ALA A 4 16.57 -0.12 4.93
N ASP A 5 16.19 0.28 6.14
CA ASP A 5 15.42 -0.60 7.03
C ASP A 5 13.96 -0.74 6.56
N LEU A 6 13.40 0.31 5.96
CA LEU A 6 12.04 0.37 5.43
C LEU A 6 12.02 1.09 4.07
N TRP A 7 11.30 0.51 3.11
CA TRP A 7 10.94 1.13 1.84
C TRP A 7 9.42 1.17 1.70
N VAL A 8 8.85 2.37 1.73
CA VAL A 8 7.44 2.61 1.43
C VAL A 8 7.27 3.02 -0.02
N TYR A 9 6.34 2.39 -0.75
CA TYR A 9 6.08 2.70 -2.16
C TYR A 9 4.57 2.80 -2.47
N GLY A 10 4.26 3.20 -3.71
CA GLY A 10 2.89 3.35 -4.21
C GLY A 10 2.80 3.02 -5.70
N HIS A 11 1.92 3.71 -6.44
CA HIS A 11 1.68 3.56 -7.89
C HIS A 11 0.96 2.26 -8.33
N THR A 12 1.22 1.10 -7.71
CA THR A 12 0.69 -0.20 -8.17
C THR A 12 -0.77 -0.46 -7.79
N HIS A 13 -1.32 0.32 -6.86
CA HIS A 13 -2.64 0.08 -6.23
C HIS A 13 -2.69 -1.23 -5.44
N GLU A 14 -1.55 -1.72 -4.97
CA GLU A 14 -1.48 -2.93 -4.16
C GLU A 14 -1.14 -2.59 -2.72
N SER A 15 -1.63 -3.42 -1.80
CA SER A 15 -1.14 -3.47 -0.43
C SER A 15 -0.14 -4.61 -0.33
N ASP A 16 1.03 -4.33 0.23
CA ASP A 16 2.11 -5.30 0.45
C ASP A 16 2.81 -5.01 1.78
N ASP A 17 3.28 -6.06 2.43
CA ASP A 17 4.14 -5.99 3.62
C ASP A 17 5.05 -7.21 3.62
N THR A 18 6.23 -7.04 3.05
CA THR A 18 7.18 -8.13 2.84
C THR A 18 8.57 -7.74 3.28
N VAL A 19 9.45 -8.73 3.45
CA VAL A 19 10.85 -8.53 3.77
C VAL A 19 11.71 -9.06 2.63
N ILE A 20 12.52 -8.16 2.04
CA ILE A 20 13.51 -8.50 1.02
C ILE A 20 14.90 -8.26 1.62
N GLY A 21 15.61 -9.35 1.93
CA GLY A 21 16.89 -9.29 2.63
C GLY A 21 16.72 -8.68 4.02
N ALA A 22 17.31 -7.50 4.25
CA ALA A 22 17.20 -6.76 5.50
C ALA A 22 16.21 -5.58 5.43
N THR A 23 15.54 -5.38 4.30
CA THR A 23 14.62 -4.25 4.08
C THR A 23 13.18 -4.73 4.16
N ARG A 24 12.37 -4.10 5.02
CA ARG A 24 10.92 -4.22 4.94
C ARG A 24 10.42 -3.36 3.80
N VAL A 25 9.61 -3.93 2.92
CA VAL A 25 9.02 -3.26 1.75
C VAL A 25 7.52 -3.24 1.97
N ALA A 26 6.92 -2.05 1.98
CA ALA A 26 5.52 -1.87 2.35
C ALA A 26 4.77 -0.92 1.40
N SER A 27 3.52 -1.26 1.12
CA SER A 27 2.55 -0.41 0.43
C SER A 27 1.18 -0.61 1.05
N ASN A 28 0.39 0.46 1.12
CA ASN A 28 -1.02 0.42 1.47
C ASN A 28 -1.80 1.37 0.56
N ALA A 29 -1.59 1.23 -0.75
CA ALA A 29 -2.19 2.12 -1.73
C ALA A 29 -3.69 1.81 -1.90
N LYS A 30 -4.59 2.76 -1.62
CA LYS A 30 -6.03 2.58 -1.82
C LYS A 30 -6.44 2.21 -3.25
N GLY A 31 -5.65 2.67 -4.23
CA GLY A 31 -6.05 2.67 -5.63
C GLY A 31 -7.24 3.60 -5.89
N TYR A 32 -7.98 3.35 -6.95
CA TYR A 32 -9.12 4.17 -7.33
C TYR A 32 -10.43 3.82 -6.59
N GLY A 33 -11.45 4.65 -6.81
CA GLY A 33 -12.80 4.43 -6.27
C GLY A 33 -12.92 4.62 -4.75
N PRO A 34 -14.10 4.29 -4.18
CA PRO A 34 -15.28 3.78 -4.86
C PRO A 34 -16.00 4.93 -5.61
N TRP A 35 -16.70 4.62 -6.71
CA TRP A 35 -17.54 5.58 -7.44
C TRP A 35 -18.98 5.10 -7.43
N MET A 36 -19.78 5.69 -6.54
CA MET A 36 -21.19 5.32 -6.41
C MET A 36 -22.04 5.89 -7.57
N PRO A 37 -23.11 5.18 -7.99
CA PRO A 37 -23.57 3.88 -7.48
C PRO A 37 -22.87 2.64 -8.08
N GLN A 38 -22.07 2.80 -9.15
CA GLN A 38 -21.60 1.69 -10.00
C GLN A 38 -20.52 0.83 -9.33
N GLN A 39 -19.64 1.42 -8.52
CA GLN A 39 -18.53 0.73 -7.87
C GLN A 39 -18.51 1.04 -6.37
N ARG A 40 -18.86 0.02 -5.58
CA ARG A 40 -19.01 0.12 -4.10
C ARG A 40 -17.72 -0.16 -3.34
N THR A 41 -16.71 -0.74 -3.98
CA THR A 41 -15.43 -1.08 -3.37
C THR A 41 -14.31 -0.24 -3.96
N TRP A 42 -13.24 -0.07 -3.18
CA TRP A 42 -11.96 0.39 -3.71
C TRP A 42 -11.42 -0.58 -4.75
N ASP A 43 -10.56 -0.05 -5.62
CA ASP A 43 -9.76 -0.83 -6.56
C ASP A 43 -8.88 -1.84 -5.82
N ASN A 44 -8.16 -1.37 -4.79
CA ASN A 44 -7.48 -2.24 -3.85
C ASN A 44 -8.43 -2.71 -2.74
N ARG A 45 -8.87 -3.97 -2.81
CA ARG A 45 -9.70 -4.58 -1.76
C ARG A 45 -8.95 -4.82 -0.44
N SER A 46 -7.62 -4.81 -0.48
CA SER A 46 -6.75 -5.01 0.68
C SER A 46 -6.29 -3.69 1.31
N PHE A 47 -6.78 -2.54 0.83
CA PHE A 47 -6.49 -1.26 1.46
C PHE A 47 -7.06 -1.24 2.89
N ASP A 48 -6.19 -0.91 3.86
CA ASP A 48 -6.59 -0.71 5.25
C ASP A 48 -6.55 0.79 5.60
N PRO A 49 -7.69 1.45 5.84
CA PRO A 49 -7.70 2.87 6.21
C PRO A 49 -7.02 3.17 7.56
N ASN A 50 -6.73 2.15 8.37
CA ASN A 50 -6.03 2.30 9.66
C ASN A 50 -4.51 2.11 9.55
N LEU A 51 -3.99 1.68 8.40
CA LEU A 51 -2.55 1.57 8.14
C LEU A 51 -2.05 2.82 7.42
N ILE A 52 -1.69 3.86 8.18
CA ILE A 52 -1.32 5.16 7.64
C ILE A 52 0.18 5.21 7.35
N ASN A 53 0.54 5.51 6.10
CA ASN A 53 1.90 5.86 5.72
C ASN A 53 2.12 7.37 5.99
N GLU A 54 2.77 7.71 7.10
CA GLU A 54 3.13 9.08 7.50
C GLU A 54 4.62 9.34 7.24
N ILE A 55 4.97 10.56 6.80
CA ILE A 55 6.35 10.98 6.50
C ILE A 55 6.76 12.20 7.32
#